data_AF-A0A930QPH1-F1
#
_entry.id   AF-A0A930QPH1-F1
#
_cell.length_a   1.000
_cell.length_b   1.000
_cell.length_c   1.000
_cell.angle_alpha   90.00
_cell.angle_beta   90.00
_cell.angle_gamma   90.00
#
_symmetry.space_group_name_H-M   'P 1'
#
loop_
_entity.id
_entity.type
_entity.pdbx_description
1 polymer ?
#
loop_
_entity_poly.entity_id
_entity_poly.type
_entity_poly.pdbx_seq_one_letter_code
_entity_poly.pdbx_strand_id
1 'polypeptide(L)'
;LTYFGILPFIIRWVGKLLTFLTRAPKFESFFAIEMMFLGNTEALAVSKLQLMRMSKERVLTIGLMSMSCVTAALIAVYVKMMPAEYVVTAIPLNVINALLVSSILHPVKVAPEEDTIATLSEGGEREPFFSYLAESILGAGRLVLIICANVIAIVALLKCVNVLLGLLHASLSLELILGVVLFPFAWLLGLAPAEAFQIAQYMGTKLITNEFVVMLQIQEMVPTWPAHMQAVMTVFITSFANLGTVGIILGCFKGLVDPERNLIVARNVVYMMLSGLLVSLLSAAICGLFVW
;
A
#
# COMPACT_ATOMS: atom_id res chain seq x y z
N LEU A 1 9.59 17.26 -9.39
CA LEU A 1 9.08 16.60 -10.62
C LEU A 1 7.66 17.02 -10.95
N THR A 2 6.75 17.01 -9.97
CA THR A 2 5.35 17.45 -10.13
C THR A 2 5.24 18.90 -10.60
N TYR A 3 6.00 19.83 -9.98
CA TYR A 3 6.05 21.24 -10.37
C TYR A 3 6.34 21.48 -11.86
N PHE A 4 7.27 20.71 -12.41
CA PHE A 4 7.68 20.81 -13.82
C PHE A 4 6.74 20.06 -14.78
N GLY A 5 5.67 19.42 -14.28
CA GLY A 5 4.73 18.64 -15.09
C GLY A 5 5.27 17.29 -15.58
N ILE A 6 6.51 16.93 -15.26
CA ILE A 6 7.16 15.68 -15.69
C ILE A 6 6.43 14.47 -15.09
N LEU A 7 6.14 14.51 -13.79
CA LEU A 7 5.49 13.39 -13.12
C LEU A 7 4.04 13.17 -13.61
N PRO A 8 3.16 14.21 -13.67
CA PRO A 8 1.84 14.08 -14.30
C PRO A 8 1.88 13.57 -15.74
N PHE A 9 2.89 13.97 -16.52
CA PHE A 9 3.09 13.46 -17.88
C PHE A 9 3.36 11.96 -17.88
N ILE A 10 4.30 11.47 -17.06
CA ILE A 10 4.62 10.04 -16.92
C ILE A 10 3.37 9.26 -16.48
N ILE A 11 2.70 9.70 -15.42
CA ILE A 11 1.50 9.04 -14.88
C ILE A 11 0.44 8.89 -15.97
N ARG A 12 0.20 9.95 -16.75
CA ARG A 12 -0.79 9.94 -17.83
C ARG A 12 -0.47 8.91 -18.91
N TRP A 13 0.79 8.85 -19.37
CA TRP A 13 1.18 7.95 -20.46
C TRP A 13 1.26 6.50 -20.03
N VAL A 14 1.84 6.24 -18.87
CA VAL A 14 1.92 4.88 -18.32
C VAL A 14 0.51 4.38 -17.95
N GLY A 15 -0.34 5.22 -17.38
CA GLY A 15 -1.74 4.87 -17.10
C GLY A 15 -2.54 4.55 -18.37
N LYS A 16 -2.33 5.30 -19.48
CA LYS A 16 -2.93 4.98 -20.79
C LYS A 16 -2.43 3.65 -21.35
N LEU A 17 -1.13 3.39 -21.26
CA LEU A 17 -0.56 2.10 -21.69
C LEU A 17 -1.15 0.96 -20.87
N LEU A 18 -1.24 1.13 -19.55
CA LEU A 18 -1.81 0.12 -18.66
C LEU A 18 -3.28 -0.13 -18.98
N THR A 19 -4.08 0.92 -19.19
CA THR A 19 -5.48 0.82 -19.63
C THR A 19 -5.60 0.03 -20.94
N PHE A 20 -4.72 0.31 -21.91
CA PHE A 20 -4.72 -0.40 -23.19
C PHE A 20 -4.41 -1.89 -23.03
N LEU A 21 -3.45 -2.23 -22.16
CA LEU A 21 -3.04 -3.62 -21.92
C LEU A 21 -4.05 -4.41 -21.08
N THR A 22 -4.54 -3.84 -19.99
CA THR A 22 -5.42 -4.53 -19.03
C THR A 22 -6.89 -4.41 -19.38
N ARG A 23 -7.27 -3.42 -20.20
CA ARG A 23 -8.66 -2.98 -20.42
C ARG A 23 -9.37 -2.56 -19.13
N ALA A 24 -8.62 -2.30 -18.07
CA ALA A 24 -9.17 -1.74 -16.84
C ALA A 24 -9.65 -0.30 -17.10
N PRO A 25 -10.60 0.20 -16.31
CA PRO A 25 -11.03 1.60 -16.38
C PRO A 25 -9.85 2.58 -16.35
N LYS A 26 -9.97 3.68 -17.10
CA LYS A 26 -8.88 4.66 -17.30
C LYS A 26 -8.45 5.31 -16.01
N PHE A 27 -9.40 5.68 -15.16
CA PHE A 27 -9.09 6.38 -13.93
C PHE A 27 -8.42 5.44 -12.92
N GLU A 28 -8.88 4.21 -12.78
CA GLU A 28 -8.31 3.20 -11.90
C GLU A 28 -6.87 2.88 -12.33
N SER A 29 -6.63 2.73 -13.64
CA SER A 29 -5.28 2.56 -14.19
C SER A 29 -4.38 3.78 -13.95
N PHE A 30 -4.92 4.99 -14.13
CA PHE A 30 -4.21 6.24 -13.83
C PHE A 30 -3.87 6.34 -12.34
N PHE A 31 -4.84 6.06 -11.47
CA PHE A 31 -4.72 6.13 -10.02
C PHE A 31 -3.73 5.09 -9.49
N ALA A 32 -3.70 3.88 -10.04
CA ALA A 32 -2.70 2.86 -9.69
C ALA A 32 -1.27 3.37 -9.91
N ILE A 33 -1.02 4.05 -11.04
CA ILE A 33 0.27 4.66 -11.35
C ILE A 33 0.52 5.90 -10.50
N GLU A 34 -0.49 6.71 -10.24
CA GLU A 34 -0.39 7.89 -9.38
C GLU A 34 0.06 7.51 -7.96
N MET A 35 -0.58 6.50 -7.37
CA MET A 35 -0.21 5.96 -6.05
C MET A 35 1.22 5.43 -5.99
N MET A 36 1.71 4.82 -7.08
CA MET A 36 3.08 4.32 -7.17
C MET A 36 4.12 5.41 -6.87
N PHE A 37 3.82 6.66 -7.25
CA PHE A 37 4.72 7.79 -7.05
C PHE A 37 4.38 8.61 -5.81
N LEU A 38 3.09 8.92 -5.61
CA LEU A 38 2.66 9.86 -4.59
C LEU A 38 2.41 9.19 -3.23
N GLY A 39 2.04 7.91 -3.22
CA GLY A 39 1.48 7.25 -2.05
C GLY A 39 -0.04 7.32 -2.03
N ASN A 40 -0.64 6.66 -1.03
CA ASN A 40 -2.08 6.55 -0.86
C ASN A 40 -2.76 7.88 -0.50
N THR A 41 -2.24 8.65 0.44
CA THR A 41 -2.86 9.91 0.90
C THR A 41 -2.83 11.02 -0.14
N GLU A 42 -1.67 11.21 -0.75
CA GLU A 42 -1.41 12.26 -1.73
C GLU A 42 -2.13 11.97 -3.04
N ALA A 43 -2.15 10.72 -3.51
CA ALA A 43 -2.91 10.34 -4.68
C ALA A 43 -4.42 10.59 -4.49
N LEU A 44 -4.98 10.24 -3.33
CA LEU A 44 -6.38 10.52 -3.01
C LEU A 44 -6.67 12.03 -3.03
N ALA A 45 -5.77 12.84 -2.47
CA ALA A 45 -5.92 14.29 -2.44
C ALA A 45 -5.88 14.92 -3.84
N VAL A 46 -4.92 14.51 -4.69
CA VAL A 46 -4.83 14.99 -6.08
C VAL A 46 -6.05 14.57 -6.90
N SER A 47 -6.55 13.36 -6.66
CA SER A 47 -7.71 12.81 -7.35
C SER A 47 -9.08 13.22 -6.77
N LYS A 48 -9.14 14.17 -5.82
CA LYS A 48 -10.37 14.61 -5.13
C LYS A 48 -11.53 14.91 -6.09
N LEU A 49 -11.28 15.68 -7.15
CA LEU A 49 -12.31 16.08 -8.10
C LEU A 49 -12.96 14.87 -8.79
N GLN A 50 -12.16 13.86 -9.10
CA GLN A 50 -12.62 12.63 -9.74
C GLN A 50 -13.42 11.79 -8.74
N LEU A 51 -12.94 11.64 -7.50
CA LEU A 51 -13.66 10.93 -6.43
C LEU A 51 -15.05 11.51 -6.16
N MET A 52 -15.22 12.83 -6.29
CA MET A 52 -16.51 13.52 -6.15
C MET A 52 -17.45 13.32 -7.34
N ARG A 53 -16.92 12.98 -8.52
CA ARG A 53 -17.69 12.84 -9.77
C ARG A 53 -18.05 11.39 -10.08
N MET A 54 -17.28 10.43 -9.56
CA MET A 54 -17.54 9.01 -9.79
C MET A 54 -18.61 8.44 -8.85
N SER A 55 -19.18 7.29 -9.21
CA SER A 55 -20.10 6.53 -8.37
C SER A 55 -19.45 6.03 -7.08
N LYS A 56 -20.26 5.83 -6.05
CA LYS A 56 -19.80 5.34 -4.73
C LYS A 56 -19.13 3.96 -4.80
N GLU A 57 -19.56 3.09 -5.72
CA GLU A 57 -18.94 1.77 -5.95
C GLU A 57 -17.52 1.90 -6.51
N ARG A 58 -17.30 2.87 -7.42
CA ARG A 58 -15.93 3.17 -7.89
C ARG A 58 -15.08 3.79 -6.80
N VAL A 59 -15.64 4.64 -5.94
CA VAL A 59 -14.90 5.15 -4.76
C VAL A 59 -14.46 4.01 -3.85
N LEU A 60 -15.31 3.00 -3.64
CA LEU A 60 -14.90 1.79 -2.92
C LEU A 60 -13.74 1.08 -3.63
N THR A 61 -13.80 0.93 -4.95
CA THR A 61 -12.69 0.36 -5.76
C THR A 61 -11.37 1.10 -5.51
N ILE A 62 -11.39 2.43 -5.53
CA ILE A 62 -10.22 3.27 -5.20
C ILE A 62 -9.74 2.98 -3.77
N GLY A 63 -10.65 2.88 -2.80
CA GLY A 63 -10.31 2.52 -1.42
C GLY A 63 -9.62 1.15 -1.29
N LEU A 64 -10.09 0.14 -2.03
CA LEU A 64 -9.44 -1.18 -2.08
C LEU A 64 -8.02 -1.10 -2.67
N MET A 65 -7.85 -0.29 -3.72
CA MET A 65 -6.56 -0.07 -4.36
C MET A 65 -5.60 0.75 -3.49
N SER A 66 -6.09 1.69 -2.67
CA SER A 66 -5.24 2.52 -1.80
C SER A 66 -4.44 1.76 -0.74
N MET A 67 -4.69 0.46 -0.57
CA MET A 67 -3.97 -0.42 0.36
C MET A 67 -2.71 -1.06 -0.25
N SER A 68 -2.48 -0.94 -1.56
CA SER A 68 -1.54 -1.79 -2.29
C SER A 68 -0.13 -1.23 -2.49
N CYS A 69 0.05 0.08 -2.49
CA CYS A 69 1.30 0.72 -2.95
C CYS A 69 1.99 1.47 -1.82
N VAL A 70 3.32 1.58 -1.94
CA VAL A 70 4.16 2.48 -1.13
C VAL A 70 4.36 3.82 -1.85
N THR A 71 4.79 4.86 -1.13
CA THR A 71 5.17 6.14 -1.75
C THR A 71 6.62 6.13 -2.23
N ALA A 72 6.90 6.84 -3.33
CA ALA A 72 8.26 6.98 -3.84
C ALA A 72 9.21 7.67 -2.84
N ALA A 73 8.67 8.49 -1.93
CA ALA A 73 9.43 9.17 -0.90
C ALA A 73 10.14 8.21 0.07
N LEU A 74 9.64 6.97 0.22
CA LEU A 74 10.16 6.00 1.18
C LEU A 74 11.08 4.94 0.55
N ILE A 75 11.15 4.88 -0.79
CA ILE A 75 11.99 3.90 -1.51
C ILE A 75 13.44 3.97 -1.04
N ALA A 76 14.00 5.18 -0.91
CA ALA A 76 15.40 5.38 -0.51
C ALA A 76 15.70 4.85 0.90
N VAL A 77 14.69 4.79 1.78
CA VAL A 77 14.83 4.21 3.12
C VAL A 77 14.70 2.69 3.04
N TYR A 78 13.72 2.18 2.28
CA TYR A 78 13.52 0.73 2.13
C TYR A 78 14.71 0.01 1.50
N VAL A 79 15.33 0.56 0.45
CA VAL A 79 16.50 -0.05 -0.19
C VAL A 79 17.75 -0.06 0.69
N LYS A 80 17.76 0.71 1.79
CA LYS A 80 18.84 0.64 2.80
C LYS A 80 18.61 -0.45 3.83
N MET A 81 17.36 -0.85 4.03
CA MET A 81 16.97 -1.84 5.04
C MET A 81 16.76 -3.23 4.45
N MET A 82 16.40 -3.29 3.16
CA MET A 82 16.01 -4.52 2.46
C MET A 82 16.70 -4.58 1.09
N PRO A 83 16.87 -5.77 0.49
CA PRO A 83 17.45 -5.93 -0.85
C PRO A 83 16.74 -5.05 -1.88
N ALA A 84 17.49 -4.16 -2.51
CA ALA A 84 16.97 -3.09 -3.34
C ALA A 84 16.23 -3.61 -4.58
N GLU A 85 16.73 -4.69 -5.17
CA GLU A 85 16.15 -5.37 -6.32
C GLU A 85 14.71 -5.82 -6.05
N TYR A 86 14.43 -6.35 -4.86
CA TYR A 86 13.09 -6.83 -4.50
C TYR A 86 12.16 -5.69 -4.13
N VAL A 87 12.66 -4.64 -3.44
CA VAL A 87 11.87 -3.42 -3.16
C VAL A 87 11.42 -2.77 -4.47
N VAL A 88 12.34 -2.58 -5.42
CA VAL A 88 12.04 -1.95 -6.71
C VAL A 88 11.13 -2.84 -7.56
N THR A 89 11.28 -4.17 -7.48
CA THR A 89 10.41 -5.13 -8.19
C THR A 89 8.98 -5.13 -7.65
N ALA A 90 8.80 -4.98 -6.33
CA ALA A 90 7.48 -5.00 -5.71
C ALA A 90 6.56 -3.87 -6.18
N ILE A 91 7.14 -2.68 -6.45
CA ILE A 91 6.40 -1.47 -6.78
C ILE A 91 5.50 -1.63 -8.03
N PRO A 92 6.03 -1.99 -9.23
CA PRO A 92 5.19 -2.20 -10.41
C PRO A 92 4.28 -3.42 -10.28
N LEU A 93 4.69 -4.47 -9.56
CA LEU A 93 3.83 -5.63 -9.29
C LEU A 93 2.60 -5.22 -8.49
N ASN A 94 2.76 -4.38 -7.47
CA ASN A 94 1.66 -3.89 -6.66
C ASN A 94 0.67 -3.06 -7.48
N VAL A 95 1.12 -2.26 -8.45
CA VAL A 95 0.23 -1.51 -9.36
C VAL A 95 -0.67 -2.46 -10.14
N ILE A 96 -0.08 -3.47 -10.78
CA ILE A 96 -0.81 -4.43 -11.61
C ILE A 96 -1.76 -5.26 -10.73
N ASN A 97 -1.25 -5.76 -9.60
CA ASN A 97 -2.01 -6.60 -8.69
C ASN A 97 -3.13 -5.82 -8.00
N ALA A 98 -2.97 -4.53 -7.74
CA ALA A 98 -4.04 -3.69 -7.20
C ALA A 98 -5.26 -3.65 -8.13
N LEU A 99 -5.04 -3.50 -9.44
CA LEU A 99 -6.11 -3.52 -10.44
C LEU A 99 -6.77 -4.89 -10.53
N LEU A 100 -5.96 -5.95 -10.51
CA LEU A 100 -6.46 -7.32 -10.61
C LEU A 100 -7.27 -7.70 -9.37
N VAL A 101 -6.72 -7.47 -8.18
CA VAL A 101 -7.38 -7.82 -6.91
C VAL A 101 -8.63 -6.97 -6.69
N SER A 102 -8.61 -5.67 -6.99
CA SER A 102 -9.80 -4.83 -6.87
C SER A 102 -10.91 -5.29 -7.82
N SER A 103 -10.57 -5.69 -9.05
CA SER A 103 -11.52 -6.23 -10.02
C SER A 103 -12.11 -7.59 -9.61
N ILE A 104 -11.36 -8.41 -8.87
CA ILE A 104 -11.83 -9.69 -8.32
C ILE A 104 -12.75 -9.46 -7.12
N LEU A 105 -12.33 -8.62 -6.17
CA LEU A 105 -13.05 -8.40 -4.92
C LEU A 105 -14.31 -7.55 -5.10
N HIS A 106 -14.27 -6.59 -6.02
CA HIS A 106 -15.36 -5.65 -6.24
C HIS A 106 -15.47 -5.28 -7.73
N PRO A 107 -16.04 -6.19 -8.56
CA PRO A 107 -16.17 -5.94 -9.99
C PRO A 107 -17.20 -4.83 -10.26
N VAL A 108 -16.73 -3.68 -10.73
CA VAL A 108 -17.58 -2.54 -11.11
C VAL A 108 -17.62 -2.37 -12.62
N LYS A 109 -18.82 -2.30 -13.19
CA LYS A 109 -19.01 -1.92 -14.59
C LYS A 109 -19.02 -0.40 -14.72
N VAL A 110 -17.99 0.16 -15.36
CA VAL A 110 -17.88 1.61 -15.59
C VAL A 110 -18.50 1.96 -16.93
N ALA A 111 -19.47 2.87 -16.94
CA ALA A 111 -20.08 3.36 -18.17
C ALA A 111 -19.07 4.22 -18.96
N PRO A 112 -19.10 4.23 -20.31
CA PRO A 112 -18.16 5.01 -21.12
C PRO A 112 -18.13 6.51 -20.78
N GLU A 113 -19.26 7.06 -20.33
CA GLU A 113 -19.40 8.47 -19.93
C GLU A 113 -18.68 8.77 -18.61
N GLU A 114 -18.58 7.75 -17.73
CA GLU A 114 -17.91 7.84 -16.43
C GLU A 114 -16.41 7.45 -16.52
N ASP A 115 -16.01 6.75 -17.59
CA ASP A 115 -14.63 6.33 -17.87
C ASP A 115 -13.78 7.47 -18.44
N THR A 116 -13.69 8.54 -17.65
CA THR A 116 -12.89 9.74 -17.93
C THR A 116 -12.03 10.07 -16.71
N ILE A 117 -10.96 10.83 -16.95
CA ILE A 117 -10.11 11.36 -15.89
C ILE A 117 -10.42 12.85 -15.80
N ALA A 118 -11.02 13.29 -14.69
CA ALA A 118 -11.25 14.70 -14.45
C ALA A 118 -9.91 15.43 -14.39
N THR A 119 -9.65 16.23 -15.41
CA THR A 119 -8.56 17.19 -15.39
C THR A 119 -9.04 18.41 -14.61
N LEU A 120 -8.25 18.84 -13.63
CA LEU A 120 -8.31 20.23 -13.19
C LEU A 120 -7.99 21.09 -14.42
N SER A 121 -8.99 21.81 -14.93
CA SER A 121 -8.74 22.92 -15.84
C SER A 121 -7.85 23.91 -15.09
N GLU A 122 -6.60 24.03 -15.53
CA GLU A 122 -5.60 24.97 -15.02
C GLU A 122 -6.20 26.39 -15.04
N GLY A 123 -6.65 26.87 -13.88
CA GLY A 123 -7.23 28.20 -13.71
C GLY A 123 -6.73 28.94 -12.46
N GLY A 124 -5.80 28.33 -11.72
CA GLY A 124 -5.07 29.01 -10.65
C GLY A 124 -3.68 29.37 -11.14
N GLU A 125 -3.16 30.53 -10.72
CA GLU A 125 -1.74 30.85 -10.89
C GLU A 125 -0.90 29.74 -10.26
N ARG A 126 0.11 29.26 -11.00
CA ARG A 126 1.08 28.31 -10.43
C ARG A 126 1.83 29.02 -9.31
N GLU A 127 1.85 28.39 -8.15
CA GLU A 127 2.65 28.84 -7.02
C GLU A 127 4.13 28.99 -7.45
N PRO A 128 4.89 29.98 -6.94
CA PRO A 128 6.32 30.09 -7.21
C PRO A 128 7.11 28.84 -6.80
N PHE A 129 8.09 28.44 -7.61
CA PHE A 129 8.90 27.23 -7.40
C PHE A 129 9.42 27.04 -5.97
N PHE A 130 10.03 28.08 -5.38
CA PHE A 130 10.59 27.97 -4.04
C PHE A 130 9.53 27.87 -2.94
N SER A 131 8.34 28.43 -3.15
CA SER A 131 7.21 28.27 -2.24
C SER A 131 6.71 26.82 -2.29
N TYR A 132 6.50 26.29 -3.50
CA TYR A 132 6.14 24.88 -3.71
C TYR A 132 7.17 23.89 -3.14
N LEU A 133 8.47 24.20 -3.32
CA LEU A 133 9.57 23.41 -2.78
C LEU A 133 9.58 23.44 -1.24
N ALA A 134 9.41 24.63 -0.64
CA ALA A 134 9.36 24.77 0.81
C ALA A 134 8.16 24.00 1.41
N GLU A 135 6.98 24.09 0.79
CA GLU A 135 5.81 23.34 1.22
C GLU A 135 6.03 21.82 1.09
N SER A 136 6.66 21.38 -0.01
CA SER A 136 7.04 19.97 -0.19
C SER A 136 8.00 19.46 0.89
N ILE A 137 9.00 20.28 1.29
CA ILE A 137 9.96 19.95 2.35
C ILE A 137 9.25 19.86 3.71
N LEU A 138 8.38 20.83 4.02
CA LEU A 138 7.60 20.83 5.26
C LEU A 138 6.65 19.62 5.33
N GLY A 139 6.01 19.28 4.20
CA GLY A 139 5.18 18.08 4.06
C GLY A 139 5.97 16.81 4.36
N ALA A 140 7.15 16.64 3.76
CA ALA A 140 8.03 15.50 4.01
C ALA A 140 8.50 15.45 5.48
N GLY A 141 8.86 16.59 6.07
CA GLY A 141 9.25 16.67 7.49
C GLY A 141 8.13 16.24 8.43
N ARG A 142 6.90 16.71 8.17
CA ARG A 142 5.72 16.27 8.92
C ARG A 142 5.46 14.77 8.77
N LEU A 143 5.59 14.24 7.55
CA LEU A 143 5.44 12.80 7.28
C LEU A 143 6.43 11.97 8.11
N VAL A 144 7.71 12.36 8.13
CA VAL A 144 8.73 11.67 8.94
C VAL A 144 8.37 11.67 10.42
N LEU A 145 7.94 12.81 10.98
CA LEU A 145 7.53 12.90 12.38
C LEU A 145 6.33 11.98 12.69
N ILE A 146 5.35 11.92 11.78
CA ILE A 146 4.19 11.03 11.90
C ILE A 146 4.64 9.56 11.89
N ILE A 147 5.54 9.17 10.98
CA ILE A 147 6.06 7.80 10.90
C ILE A 147 6.76 7.43 12.21
N CYS A 148 7.67 8.27 12.70
CA CYS A 148 8.39 8.01 13.95
C CYS A 148 7.44 7.86 15.14
N ALA A 149 6.48 8.78 15.29
CA ALA A 149 5.48 8.71 16.37
C ALA A 149 4.62 7.44 16.27
N ASN A 150 4.18 7.09 15.05
CA ASN A 150 3.37 5.91 14.79
C ASN A 150 4.12 4.61 15.11
N VAL A 151 5.38 4.48 14.66
CA VAL A 151 6.23 3.31 14.96
C VAL A 151 6.39 3.13 16.46
N ILE A 152 6.70 4.20 17.20
CA ILE A 152 6.85 4.13 18.66
C ILE A 152 5.54 3.67 19.33
N ALA A 153 4.42 4.31 19.00
CA ALA A 153 3.13 4.04 19.61
C ALA A 153 2.65 2.60 19.35
N ILE A 154 2.77 2.15 18.11
CA ILE A 154 2.29 0.84 17.68
C ILE A 154 3.18 -0.30 18.21
N VAL A 155 4.50 -0.13 18.24
CA VAL A 155 5.41 -1.12 18.86
C VAL A 155 5.14 -1.23 20.36
N ALA A 156 4.92 -0.11 21.05
CA ALA A 156 4.55 -0.11 22.46
C ALA A 156 3.21 -0.82 22.70
N LEU A 157 2.20 -0.56 21.84
CA LEU A 157 0.90 -1.21 21.93
C LEU A 157 0.99 -2.71 21.65
N LEU A 158 1.72 -3.14 20.61
CA LEU A 158 1.97 -4.55 20.31
C LEU A 158 2.61 -5.24 21.51
N LYS A 159 3.63 -4.61 22.12
CA LYS A 159 4.26 -5.15 23.33
C LYS A 159 3.29 -5.26 24.51
N CYS A 160 2.43 -4.26 24.71
CA CYS A 160 1.38 -4.27 25.73
C CYS A 160 0.42 -5.45 25.52
N VAL A 161 -0.09 -5.64 24.30
CA VAL A 161 -0.97 -6.77 23.96
C VAL A 161 -0.27 -8.10 24.20
N ASN A 162 0.99 -8.24 23.80
CA ASN A 162 1.76 -9.46 24.03
C ASN A 162 1.97 -9.75 25.53
N VAL A 163 2.16 -8.73 26.37
CA VAL A 163 2.23 -8.91 27.82
C VAL A 163 0.90 -9.43 28.36
N LEU A 164 -0.23 -8.87 27.91
CA LEU A 164 -1.57 -9.33 28.31
C LEU A 164 -1.85 -10.77 27.85
N LEU A 165 -1.47 -11.14 26.63
CA LEU A 165 -1.57 -12.51 26.13
C LEU A 165 -0.68 -13.48 26.91
N GLY A 166 0.50 -13.02 27.31
CA GLY A 166 1.43 -13.76 28.17
C GLY A 166 0.84 -14.15 29.53
N LEU A 167 -0.15 -13.40 30.03
CA LEU A 167 -0.89 -13.75 31.26
C LEU A 167 -1.77 -15.01 31.08
N LEU A 168 -2.21 -15.29 29.85
CA LEU A 168 -2.99 -16.49 29.54
C LEU A 168 -2.07 -17.70 29.30
N HIS A 169 -0.98 -17.49 28.55
CA HIS A 169 0.04 -18.51 28.32
C HIS A 169 1.37 -17.86 27.95
N ALA A 170 2.47 -18.27 28.59
CA ALA A 170 3.77 -17.60 28.48
C ALA A 170 4.31 -17.49 27.03
N SER A 171 3.99 -18.44 26.17
CA SER A 171 4.41 -18.45 24.76
C SER A 171 3.46 -17.74 23.81
N LEU A 172 2.31 -17.25 24.29
CA LEU A 172 1.29 -16.65 23.42
C LEU A 172 1.65 -15.20 23.10
N SER A 173 1.69 -14.89 21.80
CA SER A 173 1.87 -13.53 21.30
C SER A 173 0.96 -13.30 20.11
N LEU A 174 0.74 -12.03 19.78
CA LEU A 174 -0.12 -11.65 18.67
C LEU A 174 0.51 -12.05 17.33
N GLU A 175 1.84 -12.01 17.23
CA GLU A 175 2.62 -12.52 16.10
C GLU A 175 2.43 -14.02 15.94
N LEU A 176 2.40 -14.79 17.03
CA LEU A 176 2.17 -16.24 16.99
C LEU A 176 0.76 -16.54 16.47
N ILE A 177 -0.26 -15.86 16.98
CA ILE A 177 -1.66 -16.04 16.58
C ILE A 177 -1.81 -15.76 15.09
N LEU A 178 -1.30 -14.61 14.62
CA LEU A 178 -1.35 -14.29 13.20
C LEU A 178 -0.45 -15.17 12.35
N GLY A 179 0.68 -15.63 12.89
CA GLY A 179 1.56 -16.59 12.24
C GLY A 179 0.83 -17.90 11.93
N VAL A 180 0.02 -18.42 12.85
CA VAL A 180 -0.83 -19.60 12.58
C VAL A 180 -1.86 -19.31 11.49
N VAL A 181 -2.51 -18.14 11.52
CA VAL A 181 -3.52 -17.77 10.51
C VAL A 181 -2.90 -17.58 9.12
N LEU A 182 -1.71 -17.00 9.06
CA LEU A 182 -1.03 -16.65 7.80
C LEU A 182 -0.11 -17.77 7.28
N PHE A 183 0.17 -18.79 8.10
CA PHE A 183 1.02 -19.91 7.75
C PHE A 183 0.62 -20.60 6.44
N PRO A 184 -0.66 -20.93 6.18
CA PRO A 184 -1.03 -21.58 4.93
C PRO A 184 -0.65 -20.73 3.70
N PHE A 185 -0.78 -19.41 3.79
CA PHE A 185 -0.44 -18.51 2.69
C PHE A 185 1.07 -18.43 2.51
N ALA A 186 1.83 -18.27 3.60
CA ALA A 186 3.30 -18.25 3.53
C ALA A 186 3.87 -19.57 2.97
N TRP A 187 3.29 -20.70 3.36
CA TRP A 187 3.68 -22.02 2.85
C TRP A 187 3.38 -22.17 1.36
N LEU A 188 2.22 -21.67 0.89
CA LEU A 188 1.87 -21.64 -0.53
C LEU A 188 2.77 -20.74 -1.38
N LEU A 189 3.57 -19.86 -0.77
CA LEU A 189 4.57 -19.06 -1.50
C LEU A 189 5.85 -19.84 -1.82
N GLY A 190 5.99 -21.09 -1.36
CA GLY A 190 7.13 -21.96 -1.69
C GLY A 190 8.15 -22.15 -0.57
N LEU A 191 7.88 -21.62 0.63
CA LEU A 191 8.78 -21.69 1.78
C LEU A 191 8.76 -23.05 2.49
N ALA A 192 9.90 -23.49 3.05
CA ALA A 192 9.92 -24.68 3.90
C ALA A 192 9.07 -24.45 5.17
N PRO A 193 8.48 -25.47 5.81
CA PRO A 193 7.52 -25.27 6.91
C PRO A 193 8.03 -24.37 8.06
N ALA A 194 9.29 -24.50 8.46
CA ALA A 194 9.86 -23.66 9.51
C ALA A 194 10.00 -22.19 9.07
N GLU A 195 10.47 -21.96 7.84
CA GLU A 195 10.61 -20.64 7.23
C GLU A 195 9.22 -20.01 7.01
N ALA A 196 8.26 -20.77 6.50
CA ALA A 196 6.89 -20.35 6.27
C ALA A 196 6.24 -19.86 7.56
N PHE A 197 6.45 -20.55 8.68
CA PHE A 197 5.91 -20.11 9.97
C PHE A 197 6.58 -18.82 10.45
N GLN A 198 7.91 -18.72 10.33
CA GLN A 198 8.63 -17.50 10.67
C GLN A 198 8.17 -16.31 9.82
N ILE A 199 8.08 -16.49 8.49
CA ILE A 199 7.60 -15.45 7.58
C ILE A 199 6.16 -15.08 7.89
N ALA A 200 5.28 -16.04 8.15
CA ALA A 200 3.88 -15.77 8.50
C ALA A 200 3.74 -14.90 9.75
N GLN A 201 4.61 -15.08 10.75
CA GLN A 201 4.64 -14.19 11.92
C GLN A 201 4.96 -12.74 11.52
N TYR A 202 5.98 -12.53 10.69
CA TYR A 202 6.31 -11.18 10.21
C TYR A 202 5.22 -10.59 9.30
N MET A 203 4.57 -11.41 8.47
CA MET A 203 3.40 -11.00 7.70
C MET A 203 2.29 -10.50 8.63
N GLY A 204 2.04 -11.20 9.73
CA GLY A 204 1.09 -10.79 10.76
C GLY A 204 1.48 -9.49 11.44
N THR A 205 2.73 -9.38 11.87
CA THR A 205 3.28 -8.15 12.48
C THR A 205 3.06 -6.96 11.56
N LYS A 206 3.32 -7.10 10.25
CA LYS A 206 3.09 -6.05 9.26
C LYS A 206 1.62 -5.60 9.26
N LEU A 207 0.67 -6.52 9.21
CA LEU A 207 -0.76 -6.20 9.12
C LEU A 207 -1.26 -5.40 10.32
N ILE A 208 -0.78 -5.72 11.52
CA ILE A 208 -1.18 -5.00 12.75
C ILE A 208 -0.42 -3.69 12.88
N THR A 209 0.87 -3.72 12.56
CA THR A 209 1.77 -2.60 12.78
C THR A 209 1.96 -1.80 11.50
N ASN A 210 3.08 -1.98 10.82
CA ASN A 210 3.38 -1.48 9.49
C ASN A 210 4.63 -2.19 8.95
N GLU A 211 4.95 -1.93 7.70
CA GLU A 211 6.12 -2.45 7.00
C GLU A 211 7.45 -1.97 7.59
N PHE A 212 7.55 -0.74 8.09
CA PHE A 212 8.77 -0.21 8.70
C PHE A 212 9.19 -0.97 9.96
N VAL A 213 8.22 -1.29 10.83
CA VAL A 213 8.47 -2.05 12.05
C VAL A 213 9.07 -3.40 11.71
N VAL A 214 8.51 -4.09 10.71
CA VAL A 214 9.01 -5.39 10.28
C VAL A 214 10.39 -5.26 9.63
N MET A 215 10.59 -4.30 8.70
CA MET A 215 11.89 -4.08 8.07
C MET A 215 12.98 -3.78 9.11
N LEU A 216 12.71 -2.95 10.11
CA LEU A 216 13.65 -2.66 11.21
C LEU A 216 14.01 -3.92 12.00
N GLN A 217 13.04 -4.82 12.20
CA GLN A 217 13.22 -6.06 12.93
C GLN A 217 14.08 -7.08 12.17
N ILE A 218 13.99 -7.12 10.84
CA ILE A 218 14.60 -8.19 10.03
C ILE A 218 15.78 -7.76 9.16
N GLN A 219 16.05 -6.46 9.00
CA GLN A 219 17.08 -5.92 8.09
C GLN A 219 18.47 -6.56 8.24
N GLU A 220 18.88 -6.93 9.45
CA GLU A 220 20.19 -7.57 9.70
C GLU A 220 20.18 -9.07 9.39
N MET A 221 19.02 -9.72 9.47
CA MET A 221 18.86 -11.16 9.25
C MET A 221 18.62 -11.50 7.78
N VAL A 222 17.88 -10.67 7.05
CA VAL A 222 17.49 -10.92 5.65
C VAL A 222 18.68 -11.26 4.75
N PRO A 223 19.84 -10.58 4.82
CA PRO A 223 20.99 -10.93 3.97
C PRO A 223 21.52 -12.36 4.16
N THR A 224 21.21 -13.01 5.29
CA THR A 224 21.63 -14.39 5.59
C THR A 224 20.63 -15.45 5.13
N TRP A 225 19.43 -15.06 4.72
CA TRP A 225 18.38 -16.00 4.32
C TRP A 225 18.61 -16.54 2.91
N PRO A 226 18.01 -17.69 2.55
CA PRO A 226 17.97 -18.15 1.17
C PRO A 226 17.34 -17.11 0.23
N ALA A 227 17.78 -17.08 -1.03
CA ALA A 227 17.36 -16.09 -2.01
C ALA A 227 15.84 -16.01 -2.17
N HIS A 228 15.16 -17.17 -2.28
CA HIS A 228 13.70 -17.25 -2.31
C HIS A 228 13.03 -16.57 -1.11
N MET A 229 13.50 -16.86 0.11
CA MET A 229 12.95 -16.30 1.35
C MET A 229 13.14 -14.78 1.41
N GLN A 230 14.31 -14.28 0.97
CA GLN A 230 14.56 -12.84 0.85
C GLN A 230 13.58 -12.17 -0.12
N ALA A 231 13.39 -12.77 -1.30
CA ALA A 231 12.50 -12.24 -2.34
C ALA A 231 11.05 -12.18 -1.87
N VAL A 232 10.52 -13.33 -1.40
CA VAL A 232 9.14 -13.44 -0.91
C VAL A 232 8.87 -12.45 0.21
N MET A 233 9.74 -12.40 1.22
CA MET A 233 9.52 -11.54 2.37
C MET A 233 9.63 -10.05 2.01
N THR A 234 10.66 -9.67 1.25
CA THR A 234 10.88 -8.27 0.88
C THR A 234 9.76 -7.74 0.00
N VAL A 235 9.30 -8.53 -0.97
CA VAL A 235 8.19 -8.13 -1.84
C VAL A 235 6.88 -8.06 -1.07
N PHE A 236 6.62 -9.03 -0.19
CA PHE A 236 5.41 -9.02 0.64
C PHE A 236 5.31 -7.76 1.51
N ILE A 237 6.40 -7.36 2.17
CA ILE A 237 6.36 -6.20 3.09
C ILE A 237 6.40 -4.85 2.38
N THR A 238 6.81 -4.79 1.11
CA THR A 238 6.85 -3.54 0.34
C THR A 238 5.45 -3.14 -0.15
N SER A 239 4.51 -2.90 0.78
CA SER A 239 3.18 -2.33 0.54
C SER A 239 2.59 -1.79 1.84
N PHE A 240 1.66 -0.83 1.74
CA PHE A 240 1.01 -0.20 2.91
C PHE A 240 -0.17 -0.98 3.50
N ALA A 241 -0.25 -2.29 3.27
CA ALA A 241 -1.32 -3.12 3.79
C ALA A 241 -1.20 -3.33 5.32
N ASN A 242 -1.77 -2.42 6.11
CA ASN A 242 -1.82 -2.50 7.58
C ASN A 242 -3.02 -1.71 8.16
N LEU A 243 -3.34 -1.96 9.43
CA LEU A 243 -4.47 -1.32 10.13
C LEU A 243 -4.31 0.21 10.25
N GLY A 244 -3.09 0.72 10.41
CA GLY A 244 -2.83 2.16 10.45
C GLY A 244 -3.19 2.85 9.15
N THR A 245 -2.84 2.24 8.02
CA THR A 245 -3.17 2.72 6.67
C THR A 245 -4.67 2.80 6.44
N VAL A 246 -5.45 1.84 6.95
CA VAL A 246 -6.92 1.94 6.88
C VAL A 246 -7.40 3.22 7.55
N GLY A 247 -6.94 3.49 8.78
CA GLY A 247 -7.33 4.70 9.51
C GLY A 247 -7.00 5.99 8.75
N ILE A 248 -5.81 6.03 8.14
CA ILE A 248 -5.36 7.14 7.29
C ILE A 248 -6.28 7.31 6.07
N ILE A 249 -6.55 6.24 5.32
CA ILE A 249 -7.38 6.27 4.11
C ILE A 249 -8.82 6.69 4.46
N LEU A 250 -9.40 6.15 5.54
CA LEU A 250 -10.74 6.56 5.99
C LEU A 250 -10.79 8.04 6.40
N GLY A 251 -9.73 8.53 7.07
CA GLY A 251 -9.58 9.94 7.38
C GLY A 251 -9.56 10.83 6.13
N CYS A 252 -8.82 10.40 5.10
CA CYS A 252 -8.78 11.07 3.81
C CYS A 252 -10.15 11.08 3.12
N PHE A 253 -10.82 9.93 2.97
CA PHE A 253 -12.14 9.90 2.35
C PHE A 253 -13.14 10.78 3.09
N LYS A 254 -13.16 10.76 4.42
CA LYS A 254 -14.05 11.61 5.23
C LYS A 254 -13.86 13.11 4.95
N GLY A 255 -12.64 13.56 4.62
CA GLY A 255 -12.34 14.95 4.28
C GLY A 255 -12.47 15.31 2.80
N LEU A 256 -12.49 14.30 1.92
CA LEU A 256 -12.43 14.49 0.47
C LEU A 256 -13.78 14.28 -0.23
N VAL A 257 -14.60 13.36 0.25
CA VAL A 257 -15.87 12.96 -0.38
C VAL A 257 -17.09 13.22 0.51
N ASP A 258 -18.29 13.19 -0.08
CA ASP A 258 -19.54 13.34 0.66
C ASP A 258 -19.82 12.14 1.61
N PRO A 259 -20.77 12.29 2.55
CA PRO A 259 -21.05 11.26 3.55
C PRO A 259 -21.44 9.90 2.97
N GLU A 260 -22.13 9.84 1.83
CA GLU A 260 -22.57 8.57 1.23
C GLU A 260 -21.38 7.78 0.68
N ARG A 261 -20.49 8.45 -0.07
CA ARG A 261 -19.25 7.86 -0.59
C ARG A 261 -18.28 7.49 0.52
N ASN A 262 -18.17 8.30 1.57
CA ASN A 262 -17.34 7.95 2.73
C ASN A 262 -17.90 6.71 3.47
N LEU A 263 -19.23 6.62 3.62
CA LEU A 263 -19.88 5.54 4.35
C LEU A 263 -19.65 4.17 3.69
N ILE A 264 -19.68 4.08 2.36
CA ILE A 264 -19.45 2.81 1.68
C ILE A 264 -18.00 2.32 1.89
N VAL A 265 -17.00 3.21 1.85
CA VAL A 265 -15.60 2.83 2.15
C VAL A 265 -15.46 2.39 3.60
N ALA A 266 -16.01 3.16 4.54
CA ALA A 266 -15.95 2.85 5.97
C ALA A 266 -16.61 1.52 6.35
N ARG A 267 -17.68 1.12 5.65
CA ARG A 267 -18.34 -0.18 5.86
C ARG A 267 -17.52 -1.37 5.34
N ASN A 268 -16.56 -1.13 4.46
CA ASN A 268 -15.80 -2.17 3.75
C ASN A 268 -14.33 -2.25 4.18
N VAL A 269 -14.00 -1.81 5.40
CA VAL A 269 -12.63 -1.87 5.96
C VAL A 269 -12.01 -3.27 5.89
N VAL A 270 -12.79 -4.31 6.16
CA VAL A 270 -12.28 -5.70 6.09
C VAL A 270 -11.90 -6.07 4.66
N TYR A 271 -12.68 -5.63 3.66
CA TYR A 271 -12.36 -5.83 2.25
C TYR A 271 -11.13 -5.02 1.82
N MET A 272 -10.94 -3.82 2.36
CA MET A 272 -9.72 -3.04 2.13
C MET A 272 -8.48 -3.78 2.65
N MET A 273 -8.52 -4.27 3.90
CA MET A 273 -7.43 -5.07 4.47
C MET A 273 -7.16 -6.33 3.65
N LEU A 274 -8.21 -7.03 3.25
CA LEU A 274 -8.10 -8.22 2.40
C LEU A 274 -7.48 -7.88 1.05
N SER A 275 -7.89 -6.78 0.41
CA SER A 275 -7.31 -6.29 -0.85
C SER A 275 -5.80 -6.07 -0.71
N GLY A 276 -5.37 -5.32 0.30
CA GLY A 276 -3.94 -5.07 0.54
C GLY A 276 -3.14 -6.35 0.82
N LEU A 277 -3.69 -7.27 1.60
CA LEU A 277 -3.07 -8.57 1.88
C LEU A 277 -2.93 -9.40 0.59
N LEU A 278 -3.99 -9.53 -0.20
CA LEU A 278 -3.98 -10.29 -1.45
C LEU A 278 -3.01 -9.71 -2.48
N VAL A 279 -2.93 -8.38 -2.60
CA VAL A 279 -1.93 -7.74 -3.46
C VAL A 279 -0.51 -8.08 -3.00
N SER A 280 -0.25 -8.00 -1.70
CA SER A 280 1.07 -8.32 -1.14
C SER A 280 1.46 -9.78 -1.37
N LEU A 281 0.52 -10.70 -1.15
CA LEU A 281 0.70 -12.13 -1.38
C LEU A 281 0.95 -12.42 -2.87
N LEU A 282 0.14 -11.82 -3.76
CA LEU A 282 0.27 -12.05 -5.20
C LEU A 282 1.58 -11.49 -5.74
N SER A 283 2.00 -10.30 -5.30
CA SER A 283 3.30 -9.73 -5.67
C SER A 283 4.44 -10.63 -5.20
N ALA A 284 4.39 -11.11 -3.95
CA ALA A 284 5.40 -12.01 -3.40
C ALA A 284 5.44 -13.36 -4.13
N ALA A 285 4.28 -13.92 -4.46
CA ALA A 285 4.17 -15.16 -5.24
C ALA A 285 4.80 -15.01 -6.62
N ILE A 286 4.46 -13.92 -7.34
CA ILE A 286 5.01 -13.66 -8.68
C ILE A 286 6.54 -13.54 -8.61
N CYS A 287 7.08 -12.79 -7.65
CA CYS A 287 8.54 -12.66 -7.53
C CYS A 287 9.21 -13.98 -7.12
N GLY A 288 8.64 -14.70 -6.15
CA GLY A 288 9.16 -15.98 -5.65
C GLY A 288 9.19 -17.08 -6.71
N LEU A 289 8.33 -17.02 -7.73
CA LEU A 289 8.40 -17.95 -8.87
C LEU A 289 9.67 -17.82 -9.70
N PHE A 290 10.31 -16.64 -9.71
CA PHE A 290 11.51 -16.37 -10.51
C PHE A 290 12.80 -16.35 -9.69
N VAL A 291 12.72 -16.54 -8.37
CA VAL A 291 13.87 -16.53 -7.46
C VAL A 291 13.76 -17.72 -6.54
N TRP A 292 14.68 -18.68 -6.67
CA TRP A 292 14.75 -19.89 -5.86
C TRP A 292 16.10 -20.01 -5.15
#